data_AF-A0A6H1ZVL0-F1
#
_entry.id   AF-A0A6H1ZVL0-F1
#
_cell.length_a   1.000
_cell.length_b   1.000
_cell.length_c   1.000
_cell.angle_alpha   90.00
_cell.angle_beta   90.00
_cell.angle_gamma   90.00
#
_symmetry.space_group_name_H-M   'P 1'
#
loop_
_entity.id
_entity.type
_entity.pdbx_description
1 polymer ?
#
loop_
_entity_poly.entity_id
_entity_poly.type
_entity_poly.pdbx_seq_one_letter_code
_entity_poly.pdbx_strand_id
1 'polypeptide(L)'
;MQSKLDRLKSRLQGHQNNITLEDEQFVLAKELGCLGEIIGREYEFIKRDGEIIGFRQKPMTIQTYIKLMKAFKKMKKEQEKESKKSQRGKR
;
A
#
# COMPACT_ATOMS: atom_id res chain seq x y z
N MET A 1 -12.73 -12.09 14.14
CA MET A 1 -11.90 -11.73 12.96
C MET A 1 -11.77 -10.21 12.93
N GLN A 2 -10.56 -9.65 13.04
CA GLN A 2 -10.36 -8.20 12.88
C GLN A 2 -10.77 -7.77 11.46
N SER A 3 -11.51 -6.66 11.33
CA SER A 3 -11.86 -6.13 10.00
C SER A 3 -10.62 -5.65 9.26
N LYS A 4 -10.68 -5.58 7.92
CA LYS A 4 -9.59 -5.04 7.09
C LYS A 4 -9.19 -3.62 7.51
N LEU A 5 -10.19 -2.81 7.90
CA LEU A 5 -10.00 -1.45 8.40
C LEU A 5 -9.29 -1.44 9.76
N ASP A 6 -9.61 -2.38 10.65
CA ASP A 6 -8.96 -2.46 11.97
C ASP A 6 -7.51 -2.91 11.85
N ARG A 7 -7.21 -3.85 10.95
CA ARG A 7 -5.82 -4.25 10.66
C ARG A 7 -5.00 -3.09 10.10
N LEU A 8 -5.60 -2.29 9.23
CA LEU A 8 -4.99 -1.08 8.68
C LEU A 8 -4.74 -0.05 9.77
N LYS A 9 -5.74 0.23 10.62
CA LYS A 9 -5.60 1.14 11.78
C LYS A 9 -4.51 0.68 12.73
N SER A 10 -4.47 -0.60 13.09
CA SER A 10 -3.43 -1.15 13.97
C SER A 10 -2.02 -1.06 13.36
N ARG A 11 -1.88 -1.23 12.04
CA ARG A 11 -0.60 -1.02 11.35
C ARG A 11 -0.19 0.46 11.32
N LEU A 12 -1.12 1.36 10.99
CA LEU A 12 -0.86 2.80 10.96
C LEU A 12 -0.51 3.35 12.35
N GLN A 13 -1.19 2.87 13.39
CA GLN A 13 -0.92 3.30 14.78
C GLN A 13 0.34 2.65 15.38
N GLY A 14 0.74 1.46 14.89
CA GLY A 14 1.89 0.71 15.41
C GLY A 14 3.24 1.05 14.80
N HIS A 15 3.31 1.85 13.72
CA HIS A 15 4.55 2.14 13.02
C HIS A 15 5.18 3.47 13.46
N GLN A 16 6.00 3.38 14.51
CA GLN A 16 7.03 4.37 14.80
C GLN A 16 8.26 4.12 13.90
N ASN A 17 8.57 5.11 13.05
CA ASN A 17 9.91 5.53 12.61
C ASN A 17 10.56 5.03 11.31
N ASN A 18 10.00 4.13 10.47
CA ASN A 18 10.73 3.70 9.26
C ASN A 18 9.89 3.31 8.02
N ILE A 19 8.61 3.67 7.97
CA ILE A 19 7.75 3.38 6.80
C ILE A 19 7.53 4.67 6.03
N THR A 20 7.76 4.65 4.72
CA THR A 20 7.50 5.81 3.87
C THR A 20 6.01 5.88 3.52
N LEU A 21 5.51 7.08 3.23
CA LEU A 21 4.11 7.30 2.86
C LEU A 21 3.66 6.40 1.69
N GLU A 22 4.56 6.09 0.77
CA GLU A 22 4.29 5.21 -0.36
C GLU A 22 4.09 3.74 0.05
N ASP A 23 4.83 3.26 1.06
CA ASP A 23 4.65 1.92 1.63
C ASP A 23 3.27 1.81 2.32
N GLU A 24 2.82 2.88 2.98
CA GLU A 24 1.49 2.94 3.60
C GLU A 24 0.37 2.95 2.57
N GLN A 25 0.50 3.76 1.52
CA GLN A 25 -0.46 3.81 0.41
C GLN A 25 -0.55 2.46 -0.30
N PHE A 26 0.58 1.76 -0.47
CA PHE A 26 0.62 0.42 -1.04
C PHE A 26 -0.14 -0.60 -0.20
N VAL A 27 0.07 -0.59 1.13
CA VAL A 27 -0.65 -1.49 2.05
C VAL A 27 -2.15 -1.18 2.05
N LEU A 28 -2.52 0.10 2.05
CA LEU A 28 -3.90 0.54 2.01
C LEU A 28 -4.60 0.09 0.72
N ALA A 29 -3.96 0.31 -0.43
CA ALA A 29 -4.42 -0.17 -1.73
C ALA A 29 -4.62 -1.69 -1.76
N LYS A 30 -3.72 -2.43 -1.11
CA LYS A 30 -3.78 -3.89 -1.01
C LYS A 30 -4.95 -4.37 -0.18
N GLU A 31 -5.11 -3.83 1.03
CA GLU A 31 -6.19 -4.25 1.95
C GLU A 31 -7.57 -3.94 1.36
N LEU A 32 -7.69 -2.81 0.65
CA LEU A 32 -8.90 -2.41 -0.05
C LEU A 32 -9.13 -3.16 -1.38
N GLY A 33 -8.13 -3.86 -1.91
CA GLY A 33 -8.24 -4.64 -3.15
C GLY A 33 -8.16 -3.80 -4.43
N CYS A 34 -7.75 -2.54 -4.35
CA CYS A 34 -7.68 -1.60 -5.48
C CYS A 34 -6.27 -1.41 -6.06
N LEU A 35 -5.31 -2.28 -5.71
CA LEU A 35 -3.94 -2.21 -6.25
C LEU A 35 -3.89 -2.13 -7.78
N GLY A 36 -4.71 -2.92 -8.48
CA GLY A 36 -4.79 -2.90 -9.95
C GLY A 36 -5.26 -1.57 -10.53
N GLU A 37 -6.06 -0.82 -9.77
CA GLU A 37 -6.62 0.48 -10.16
C GLU A 37 -5.68 1.66 -9.86
N ILE A 38 -4.63 1.42 -9.06
CA ILE A 38 -3.67 2.46 -8.67
C ILE A 38 -2.35 2.30 -9.43
N ILE A 39 -2.04 1.10 -9.94
CA ILE A 39 -0.85 0.89 -10.77
C ILE A 39 -0.90 1.79 -12.01
N GLY A 40 0.14 2.63 -12.17
CA GLY A 40 0.27 3.52 -13.33
C GLY A 40 -0.58 4.79 -13.24
N ARG A 41 -1.31 5.01 -12.14
CA ARG A 41 -2.19 6.17 -11.95
C ARG A 41 -1.82 6.94 -10.69
N GLU A 42 -1.75 8.26 -10.79
CA GLU A 42 -1.66 9.19 -9.67
C GLU A 42 -2.92 10.04 -9.62
N TYR A 43 -3.33 10.45 -8.42
CA TYR A 43 -4.53 11.24 -8.21
C TYR A 43 -4.15 12.59 -7.58
N GLU A 44 -4.55 13.67 -8.23
CA GLU A 44 -4.38 15.03 -7.74
C GLU A 44 -5.74 15.54 -7.26
N PHE A 45 -5.83 15.92 -5.99
CA PHE A 45 -7.06 16.47 -5.42
C PHE A 45 -7.13 17.96 -5.72
N ILE A 46 -8.25 18.40 -6.28
CA ILE A 46 -8.54 19.81 -6.53
C ILE A 46 -9.23 20.36 -5.29
N LYS A 47 -8.62 21.37 -4.67
CA LYS A 47 -9.16 22.02 -3.48
C LYS A 47 -9.61 23.45 -3.80
N ARG A 48 -10.75 23.87 -3.26
CA ARG A 48 -11.21 25.27 -3.23
C ARG A 48 -11.63 25.55 -1.79
N ASP A 49 -11.10 26.63 -1.21
CA ASP A 49 -11.38 27.04 0.17
C ASP A 49 -11.16 25.93 1.23
N GLY A 50 -10.20 25.04 0.98
CA GLY A 50 -9.88 23.90 1.85
C GLY A 50 -10.74 22.66 1.61
N GLU A 51 -11.83 22.76 0.86
CA GLU A 51 -12.72 21.65 0.52
C GLU A 51 -12.24 20.92 -0.74
N ILE A 52 -12.34 19.59 -0.73
CA ILE A 52 -12.06 18.76 -1.91
C ILE A 52 -13.27 18.85 -2.84
N ILE A 53 -13.13 19.58 -3.94
CA ILE A 53 -14.20 19.77 -4.94
C ILE A 53 -14.10 18.78 -6.10
N GLY A 54 -12.99 18.04 -6.18
CA GLY A 54 -12.81 17.01 -7.20
C GLY A 54 -11.43 16.39 -7.16
N PHE A 55 -11.18 15.51 -8.13
CA PHE A 55 -9.88 14.92 -8.34
C PHE A 55 -9.59 14.79 -9.83
N ARG A 56 -8.31 14.80 -10.19
CA ARG A 56 -7.82 14.54 -11.53
C ARG A 56 -6.90 13.32 -11.49
N GLN A 57 -7.13 12.40 -12.41
CA GLN A 57 -6.22 11.29 -12.62
C GLN A 57 -5.10 11.72 -13.56
N LYS A 58 -3.86 11.45 -13.18
CA LYS A 58 -2.64 11.65 -13.97
C LYS A 58 -1.91 10.31 -14.15
N PRO A 59 -1.09 10.18 -15.20
CA PRO A 59 -0.16 9.06 -15.29
C PRO A 59 0.78 9.09 -14.09
N MET A 60 1.06 7.93 -13.51
CA MET A 60 2.05 7.80 -12.45
C MET A 60 3.44 8.15 -12.96
N THR A 61 4.22 8.87 -12.16
CA THR A 61 5.60 9.16 -12.55
C THR A 61 6.45 7.89 -12.56
N ILE A 62 7.49 7.85 -13.40
CA ILE A 62 8.44 6.72 -13.46
C ILE A 62 9.05 6.45 -12.09
N GLN A 63 9.36 7.50 -11.32
CA GLN A 63 9.94 7.36 -9.98
C GLN A 63 8.98 6.68 -9.00
N THR A 64 7.72 7.12 -8.96
CA THR A 64 6.67 6.50 -8.14
C THR A 64 6.45 5.04 -8.55
N TYR A 65 6.43 4.77 -9.85
CA TYR A 65 6.31 3.40 -10.37
C TYR A 65 7.46 2.50 -9.93
N ILE A 66 8.72 2.97 -10.02
CA ILE A 66 9.88 2.22 -9.56
C ILE A 66 9.78 1.91 -8.06
N LYS A 67 9.35 2.88 -7.24
CA LYS A 67 9.14 2.69 -5.80
C LYS A 67 8.06 1.63 -5.53
N LEU A 68 6.91 1.73 -6.21
CA LEU A 68 5.82 0.76 -6.11
C LEU A 68 6.30 -0.67 -6.46
N MET A 69 7.09 -0.82 -7.54
CA MET A 69 7.63 -2.10 -7.95
C MET A 69 8.64 -2.68 -6.93
N LYS A 70 9.41 -1.83 -6.24
CA LYS A 70 10.27 -2.26 -5.13
C LYS A 70 9.44 -2.76 -3.94
N ALA A 71 8.37 -2.07 -3.59
CA ALA A 71 7.43 -2.50 -2.55
C ALA A 71 6.79 -3.87 -2.88
N PHE A 72 6.34 -4.05 -4.13
CA PHE A 72 5.84 -5.33 -4.63
C PHE A 72 6.87 -6.47 -4.49
N LYS A 73 8.13 -6.23 -4.87
CA LYS A 73 9.21 -7.23 -4.74
C LYS A 73 9.49 -7.58 -3.28
N LYS A 74 9.48 -6.60 -2.38
CA LYS A 74 9.67 -6.81 -0.94
C LYS A 74 8.54 -7.68 -0.38
N MET A 75 7.29 -7.36 -0.71
CA MET A 75 6.13 -8.15 -0.32
C MET A 75 6.19 -9.59 -0.82
N LYS A 76 6.58 -9.82 -2.09
CA LYS A 76 6.74 -11.17 -2.63
C LYS A 76 7.76 -11.99 -1.82
N LYS A 77 8.90 -11.37 -1.48
CA LYS A 77 9.92 -12.02 -0.63
C LYS A 77 9.41 -12.33 0.78
N GLU A 78 8.58 -11.48 1.36
CA GLU A 78 7.97 -11.72 2.68
C GLU A 78 6.98 -12.89 2.63
N GLN A 79 6.11 -12.96 1.62
CA GLN A 79 5.20 -14.09 1.41
C GLN A 79 5.95 -15.42 1.18
N GLU A 80 7.04 -15.39 0.41
CA GLU A 80 7.90 -16.56 0.21
C GLU A 80 8.58 -17.03 1.52
N LYS A 81 8.91 -16.10 2.42
CA LYS A 81 9.48 -16.44 3.74
C LYS A 81 8.41 -17.02 4.68
N GLU A 82 7.21 -16.47 4.70
CA GLU A 82 6.10 -16.95 5.53
C GLU A 82 5.65 -18.35 5.11
N SER A 83 5.52 -18.60 3.80
CA SER A 83 5.20 -19.93 3.26
C SER A 83 6.25 -20.99 3.57
N LYS A 84 7.54 -20.64 3.54
CA LYS A 84 8.63 -21.54 3.94
C LYS A 84 8.63 -21.83 5.46
N LYS A 85 8.26 -20.85 6.29
CA LYS A 85 8.15 -21.03 7.75
C LYS A 85 6.97 -21.94 8.12
N SER A 86 5.82 -21.78 7.47
CA SER A 86 4.63 -22.61 7.75
C SER A 86 4.82 -24.07 7.32
N GLN A 87 5.65 -24.34 6.31
CA GLN A 87 6.04 -25.72 5.95
C GLN A 87 6.99 -26.38 6.97
N ARG A 88 7.85 -25.60 7.65
CA ARG A 88 8.82 -26.12 8.63
C ARG A 88 8.20 -26.51 9.98
N GLY A 89 7.05 -25.94 10.35
CA GLY A 89 6.35 -26.23 11.62
C GLY A 89 5.37 -27.41 11.58
N LYS A 90 5.26 -28.12 10.44
CA LYS A 90 4.38 -29.29 10.25
C LYS A 90 5.12 -30.63 10.26
N ARG A 91 6.38 -30.66 10.68
CA ARG A 91 7.17 -31.88 10.87
C ARG A 91 7.35 -32.18 12.33
#